data_AF-A0A349USE8-F1
#
_entry.id   AF-A0A349USE8-F1
#
_cell.length_a   1.000
_cell.length_b   1.000
_cell.length_c   1.000
_cell.angle_alpha   90.00
_cell.angle_beta   90.00
_cell.angle_gamma   90.00
#
_symmetry.space_group_name_H-M   'P 1'
#
loop_
_entity.id
_entity.type
_entity.pdbx_description
1 polymer ?
#
loop_
_entity_poly.entity_id
_entity_poly.type
_entity_poly.pdbx_seq_one_letter_code
_entity_poly.pdbx_strand_id
1 'polypeptide(L)' 'MSEPDSELAAAVRAAPIFSAVGQASVDALLAQCATRKFRAGEMIFPAGATADRFFVVLAGRVKV' A
#
# COMPACT_ATOMS: atom_id res chain seq x y z
N MET A 1 -10.26 15.63 6.00
CA MET A 1 -9.24 14.61 5.66
C MET A 1 -8.73 14.05 6.96
N SER A 2 -8.91 12.76 7.19
CA SER A 2 -8.39 12.10 8.39
C SER A 2 -6.87 11.93 8.22
N GLU A 3 -6.10 12.12 9.28
CA GLU A 3 -4.64 11.87 9.33
C GLU A 3 -4.17 10.59 8.60
N PRO A 4 -4.83 9.41 8.76
CA PRO A 4 -4.43 8.18 8.08
C PRO A 4 -4.56 8.20 6.55
N ASP A 5 -5.50 8.97 5.99
CA ASP A 5 -5.69 9.04 4.53
C ASP A 5 -4.54 9.82 3.88
N SER A 6 -3.95 10.77 4.63
CA SER A 6 -2.83 11.59 4.16
C SER A 6 -1.53 10.79 4.06
N GLU A 7 -1.26 9.88 5.00
CA GLU A 7 -0.03 9.07 5.01
C GLU A 7 -0.02 8.05 3.86
N LEU A 8 -1.16 7.40 3.62
CA LEU A 8 -1.35 6.48 2.50
C LEU A 8 -1.16 7.21 1.15
N ALA A 9 -1.73 8.40 0.99
CA ALA A 9 -1.57 9.21 -0.21
C ALA A 9 -0.10 9.59 -0.46
N ALA A 10 0.63 9.96 0.60
CA ALA A 10 2.05 10.28 0.50
C ALA A 10 2.88 9.06 0.09
N ALA A 11 2.62 7.88 0.67
CA ALA A 11 3.33 6.66 0.34
C ALA A 11 3.08 6.20 -1.11
N VAL A 12 1.84 6.29 -1.59
CA VAL A 12 1.50 5.97 -2.99
C VAL A 12 2.23 6.90 -3.96
N ARG A 13 2.29 8.21 -3.68
CA ARG A 13 3.03 9.16 -4.54
C ARG A 13 4.54 8.96 -4.51
N ALA A 14 5.10 8.53 -3.38
CA ALA A 14 6.53 8.29 -3.24
C ALA A 14 6.99 7.00 -3.93
N ALA A 15 6.09 6.04 -4.15
CA ALA A 15 6.43 4.76 -4.78
C ALA A 15 6.60 4.92 -6.30
N PRO A 16 7.78 4.58 -6.87
CA PRO A 16 8.08 4.80 -8.30
C PRO A 16 7.10 4.15 -9.28
N ILE A 17 6.48 3.04 -8.88
CA ILE A 17 5.49 2.32 -9.70
C ILE A 17 4.25 3.18 -10.04
N PHE A 18 3.97 4.21 -9.24
CA PHE A 18 2.84 5.12 -9.47
C PHE A 18 3.25 6.47 -10.08
N SER A 19 4.53 6.66 -10.44
CA SER A 19 5.03 7.95 -10.96
C SER A 19 4.35 8.44 -12.24
N ALA A 20 3.85 7.52 -13.07
CA ALA A 20 3.12 7.83 -14.31
C ALA A 20 1.60 7.92 -14.12
N VAL A 21 1.08 7.72 -12.91
CA VAL A 21 -0.36 7.68 -12.62
C VAL A 21 -0.85 9.10 -12.30
N GLY A 22 -1.83 9.57 -13.06
CA GLY A 22 -2.42 10.89 -12.85
C GLY A 22 -3.21 11.00 -11.55
N GLN A 23 -3.45 12.23 -11.11
CA GLN A 23 -4.10 12.54 -9.83
C GLN A 23 -5.42 11.80 -9.61
N ALA A 24 -6.33 11.85 -10.57
CA ALA A 24 -7.65 11.23 -10.46
C ALA A 24 -7.58 9.71 -10.31
N SER A 25 -6.61 9.07 -10.98
CA SER A 25 -6.38 7.62 -10.88
C SER A 25 -5.77 7.25 -9.52
N VAL A 26 -4.88 8.09 -8.98
CA VAL A 26 -4.37 7.93 -7.61
C VAL A 26 -5.51 8.04 -6.60
N ASP A 27 -6.39 9.03 -6.73
CA ASP A 27 -7.51 9.21 -5.81
C ASP A 27 -8.49 8.02 -5.86
N ALA A 28 -8.77 7.50 -7.05
CA ALA A 28 -9.59 6.30 -7.24
C ALA A 28 -8.93 5.02 -6.67
N LEU A 29 -7.60 4.93 -6.73
CA LEU A 29 -6.82 3.85 -6.11
C LEU A 29 -6.88 3.94 -4.58
N LEU A 30 -6.65 5.14 -4.03
CA LEU A 30 -6.66 5.39 -2.59
C LEU A 30 -8.03 5.06 -1.98
N ALA A 31 -9.12 5.38 -2.67
CA ALA A 31 -10.48 5.06 -2.24
C ALA A 31 -10.76 3.55 -2.10
N GLN A 32 -9.97 2.69 -2.76
CA GLN A 32 -10.11 1.23 -2.70
C GLN A 32 -9.06 0.57 -1.78
N CYS A 33 -8.08 1.34 -1.30
CA CYS A 33 -7.03 0.85 -0.44
C CYS A 33 -7.50 0.74 1.00
N ALA A 34 -6.96 -0.25 1.73
CA ALA A 34 -7.21 -0.43 3.15
C ALA A 34 -5.89 -0.60 3.89
N THR A 35 -5.69 0.19 4.95
CA THR A 35 -4.50 0.06 5.80
C THR A 35 -4.60 -1.19 6.66
N ARG A 36 -3.53 -1.99 6.67
CA ARG A 36 -3.41 -3.17 7.55
C ARG A 36 -2.11 -3.08 8.36
N LYS A 37 -2.21 -3.46 9.64
CA LYS A 37 -1.06 -3.55 10.55
C LYS A 37 -0.72 -5.02 10.75
N PHE A 38 0.57 -5.32 10.72
CA PHE A 38 1.12 -6.66 10.96
C PHE A 38 2.07 -6.60 12.14
N ARG A 39 2.12 -7.67 12.94
CA ARG A 39 3.12 -7.84 14.00
C ARG A 39 4.45 -8.32 13.41
N ALA A 40 5.53 -8.17 14.16
CA ALA A 40 6.82 -8.73 13.78
C ALA A 40 6.72 -10.26 13.64
N GLY A 41 7.21 -10.79 12.52
CA GLY A 41 7.13 -12.21 12.19
C GLY A 41 5.79 -12.68 11.64
N GLU A 42 4.78 -11.82 11.57
CA GLU A 42 3.49 -12.14 10.95
C GLU A 42 3.63 -12.24 9.42
N MET A 43 3.09 -13.32 8.84
CA MET A 43 3.12 -13.55 7.40
C MET A 43 2.04 -12.73 6.70
N ILE A 44 2.41 -11.95 5.68
CA ILE A 44 1.46 -11.14 4.90
C ILE A 44 0.68 -12.01 3.92
N PHE A 45 1.37 -12.82 3.13
CA PHE A 45 0.79 -13.89 2.29
C PHE A 45 1.82 -14.99 2.01
N PRO A 46 1.41 -16.25 1.85
CA PRO A 46 2.33 -17.36 1.58
C PRO A 46 2.75 -17.43 0.11
N ALA A 47 3.92 -18.02 -0.15
CA ALA A 47 4.40 -18.28 -1.52
C ALA A 47 3.47 -19.25 -2.26
N GLY A 48 3.22 -18.99 -3.53
CA GLY A 48 2.32 -19.80 -4.37
C GLY A 48 0.83 -19.54 -4.15
N ALA A 49 0.44 -18.68 -3.20
CA ALA A 49 -0.93 -18.19 -3.12
C ALA A 49 -1.27 -17.31 -4.34
N THR A 50 -2.54 -17.29 -4.71
CA THR A 50 -3.06 -16.38 -5.72
C THR A 50 -2.75 -14.94 -5.33
N ALA A 51 -1.99 -14.23 -6.17
CA ALA A 51 -1.66 -12.82 -5.98
C ALA A 51 -2.85 -11.94 -6.40
N ASP A 52 -3.84 -11.83 -5.52
CA ASP A 52 -5.05 -11.02 -5.72
C ASP A 52 -4.89 -9.57 -5.23
N ARG A 53 -3.79 -9.27 -4.53
CA ARG A 53 -3.55 -8.00 -3.85
C ARG A 53 -2.10 -7.55 -4.01
N PHE A 54 -1.94 -6.24 -3.95
CA PHE A 54 -0.65 -5.55 -3.91
C PHE A 54 -0.53 -4.75 -2.61
N PHE A 55 0.69 -4.60 -2.11
CA PHE A 55 0.97 -3.92 -0.85
C PHE A 55 2.01 -2.82 -1.04
N VAL A 56 1.75 -1.67 -0.42
CA VAL A 56 2.74 -0.60 -0.21
C VAL A 56 3.11 -0.61 1.27
N VAL A 57 4.40 -0.72 1.57
CA VAL A 57 4.89 -0.68 2.95
C VAL A 57 4.90 0.77 3.42
N LEU A 58 3.98 1.14 4.31
CA LEU A 58 3.93 2.49 4.90
C LEU A 58 5.02 2.69 5.95
N ALA A 59 5.28 1.67 6.77
CA ALA A 59 6.30 1.70 7.82
C ALA A 59 6.86 0.30 8.11
N GLY A 60 8.13 0.25 8.52
CA GLY A 60 8.82 -1.00 8.86
C GLY A 60 9.55 -1.64 7.68
N ARG A 61 9.83 -2.94 7.80
CA ARG A 61 10.53 -3.74 6.77
C ARG A 61 9.86 -5.11 6.65
N VAL A 62 9.82 -5.62 5.43
CA VAL A 62 9.27 -6.95 5.11
C VAL A 62 10.40 -7.80 4.53
N LYS A 63 10.42 -9.09 4.89
CA LYS A 63 11.27 -10.09 4.26
C LYS A 63 10.45 -10.78 3.17
N VAL A 64 11.01 -10.87 1.97
CA VAL A 64 10.45 -11.62 0.82
C VAL A 64 11.25 -12.88 0.62
#